data_AF-A0A8H7NN69-F1
#
_entry.id   AF-A0A8H7NN69-F1
#
_cell.length_a   1.000
_cell.length_b   1.000
_cell.length_c   1.000
_cell.angle_alpha   90.00
_cell.angle_beta   90.00
_cell.angle_gamma   90.00
#
_symmetry.space_group_name_H-M   'P 1'
#
loop_
_entity.id
_entity.type
_entity.pdbx_description
1 polymer ?
#
loop_
_entity_poly.entity_id
_entity_poly.type
_entity_poly.pdbx_seq_one_letter_code
_entity_poly.pdbx_strand_id
1 'polypeptide(L)'
;MSDLEKGEQGQPPFPEFYEAPPGLERVSTSPVLALPRSESLKGTTFGAAEEQISRPVLTHVLSDPVRDYYIKFCEILGKITIMCDNTFGGQAALDEKFSSSVPAGGPKTPIAETFNFARREEQHSVADQKQAFYELLHVAVQALPGCLPVNVPFNSLINLLCTGTAHVQSSIAQSSANSLKAIARHSHAQGVITGFSRFIFNFDDRYSTMSDGGMLGPGHIESTLRLYVELLQIWTDEIRQKMKEAEASELTPSATDKRAITLDLSTVWAEVDQAEAHGLFFLCSQSRRVRYHAITVLRLITEFDKALTKGGAEKDTIRLIDILENDVDQVMNLNDEHLSVAERSRLQRELKNSGNGNSGNKGVVVELCVSDLSYDTTLWFKLFPNLIRIAAEKCPFTVAICRDLVCDRTLQMYKPIVILAEPSRFPHASGADPSSARGPAQSPAAHPEVMVEQWKLYLIFACTTLADPGKSPYTATGSDAHSRKNSKTSGDRMVTARTLFKYLIPLLSSSTSSVRDAVVVSMGSANIHIYRTLLEELQGQVMRCNDEARARIHQRTNSSPRRNRKMDLLRTEIAHVFKLTSHFLKEPEVYQADFFLGTLTTTLKM
;
A
#
# COMPACT_ATOMS: atom_id res chain seq x y z
N MET A 1 -24.30 -5.24 37.83
CA MET A 1 -25.75 -4.99 37.90
C MET A 1 -25.96 -3.55 37.52
N SER A 2 -26.39 -3.34 36.28
CA SER A 2 -26.45 -2.06 35.58
C SER A 2 -27.73 -1.30 35.93
N ASP A 3 -27.70 0.04 35.80
CA ASP A 3 -28.79 0.96 36.16
C ASP A 3 -30.16 0.66 35.50
N LEU A 4 -30.17 -0.17 34.47
CA LEU A 4 -31.38 -0.66 33.79
C LEU A 4 -32.22 -1.63 34.64
N GLU A 5 -31.65 -2.26 35.67
CA GLU A 5 -32.37 -3.20 36.55
C GLU A 5 -33.23 -2.49 37.61
N LYS A 6 -33.08 -1.17 37.79
CA LYS A 6 -33.72 -0.41 38.89
C LYS A 6 -34.91 0.47 38.46
N GLY A 7 -35.31 0.47 37.18
CA GLY A 7 -36.43 1.26 36.70
C GLY A 7 -36.28 2.77 36.98
N GLU A 8 -37.38 3.47 37.32
CA GLU A 8 -37.37 4.93 37.56
C GLU A 8 -36.44 5.39 38.68
N GLN A 9 -36.04 4.51 39.61
CA GLN A 9 -35.10 4.82 40.69
C GLN A 9 -33.61 4.69 40.28
N GLY A 10 -33.33 4.21 39.07
CA GLY A 10 -31.99 4.06 38.51
C GLY A 10 -31.57 5.17 37.55
N GLN A 11 -32.41 6.17 37.29
CA GLN A 11 -32.05 7.27 36.40
C GLN A 11 -31.00 8.17 37.07
N PRO A 12 -29.83 8.41 36.44
CA PRO A 12 -28.91 9.42 36.95
C PRO A 12 -29.60 10.79 36.88
N PRO A 13 -29.41 11.66 37.89
CA PRO A 13 -29.98 12.99 37.88
C PRO A 13 -29.48 13.79 36.67
N PHE A 14 -30.34 14.67 36.14
CA PHE A 14 -30.00 15.53 35.00
C PHE A 14 -28.76 16.37 35.35
N PRO A 15 -27.71 16.41 34.52
CA PRO A 15 -26.47 17.12 34.88
C PRO A 15 -26.74 18.62 35.04
N GLU A 16 -26.59 19.14 36.26
CA GLU A 16 -26.80 20.56 36.55
C GLU A 16 -25.59 21.43 36.14
N PHE A 17 -24.42 20.81 35.88
CA PHE A 17 -23.20 21.50 35.48
C PHE A 17 -22.43 20.72 34.42
N TYR A 18 -22.06 21.43 33.34
CA TYR A 18 -21.05 20.97 32.38
C TYR A 18 -19.67 21.41 32.88
N GLU A 19 -18.77 20.47 33.18
CA GLU A 19 -17.35 20.80 33.32
C GLU A 19 -16.80 21.22 31.95
N ALA A 20 -16.25 22.42 31.90
CA ALA A 20 -15.59 22.93 30.70
C ALA A 20 -14.30 22.13 30.43
N PRO A 21 -13.95 21.85 29.16
CA PRO A 21 -12.68 21.20 28.83
C PRO A 21 -11.50 22.09 29.26
N PRO A 22 -10.40 21.51 29.79
CA PRO A 22 -9.24 22.30 30.15
C PRO A 22 -8.52 22.76 28.88
N GLY A 23 -8.63 24.04 28.54
CA GLY A 23 -7.94 24.60 27.36
C GLY A 23 -8.31 26.01 26.90
N LEU A 24 -9.13 26.78 27.63
CA LEU A 24 -9.37 28.18 27.33
C LEU A 24 -8.77 29.06 28.44
N GLU A 25 -7.49 29.41 28.31
CA GLU A 25 -6.94 30.58 28.99
C GLU A 25 -7.69 31.83 28.47
N ARG A 26 -8.81 32.17 29.11
CA ARG A 26 -9.30 33.54 29.07
C ARG A 26 -8.31 34.38 29.86
N VAL A 27 -7.57 35.22 29.16
CA VAL A 27 -6.78 36.31 29.76
C VAL A 27 -7.75 37.20 30.54
N SER A 28 -7.79 37.00 31.85
CA SER A 28 -8.51 37.88 32.77
C SER A 28 -7.57 39.02 33.15
N THR A 29 -7.90 40.23 32.71
CA THR A 29 -7.22 41.46 33.07
C THR A 29 -7.61 41.86 34.51
N SER A 30 -6.82 41.48 35.51
CA SER A 30 -6.51 42.28 36.71
C SER A 30 -5.55 41.55 37.67
N PRO A 31 -4.64 42.26 38.36
CA PRO A 31 -3.64 41.66 39.23
C PRO A 31 -4.22 41.42 40.63
N VAL A 32 -3.80 40.36 41.34
CA VAL A 32 -3.45 40.35 42.78
C VAL A 32 -3.14 38.92 43.24
N LEU A 33 -1.90 38.78 43.74
CA LEU A 33 -1.33 37.88 44.75
C LEU A 33 -1.54 36.35 44.65
N ALA A 34 -0.40 35.67 44.46
CA ALA A 34 -0.21 34.23 44.51
C ALA A 34 -0.27 33.63 45.92
N LEU A 35 -0.68 32.36 45.99
CA LEU A 35 -0.33 31.41 47.06
C LEU A 35 -0.24 29.99 46.45
N PRO A 36 0.77 29.16 46.82
CA PRO A 36 0.95 27.85 46.22
C PRO A 36 0.18 26.79 47.02
N ARG A 37 -0.58 25.93 46.34
CA ARG A 37 -0.99 24.63 46.88
C ARG A 37 -0.53 23.52 45.96
N SER A 38 0.47 22.80 46.45
CA SER A 38 0.80 21.43 46.08
C SER A 38 -0.42 20.55 46.37
N GLU A 39 -0.89 19.81 45.37
CA GLU A 39 -1.58 18.54 45.62
C GLU A 39 -1.43 17.57 44.44
N SER A 40 -1.06 16.35 44.80
CA SER A 40 -0.69 15.22 43.96
C SER A 40 -1.92 14.64 43.25
N LEU A 41 -1.98 14.72 41.93
CA LEU A 41 -3.01 14.06 41.12
C LEU A 41 -2.60 12.60 40.82
N LYS A 42 -3.29 11.68 41.51
CA LYS A 42 -3.42 10.27 41.14
C LYS A 42 -4.19 10.17 39.82
N GLY A 43 -3.68 9.35 38.90
CA GLY A 43 -4.29 9.10 37.60
C GLY A 43 -5.72 8.56 37.69
N THR A 44 -6.61 9.10 36.86
CA THR A 44 -7.99 8.66 36.70
C THR A 44 -8.32 8.49 35.22
N THR A 45 -8.59 7.23 34.84
CA THR A 45 -9.67 6.77 33.95
C THR A 45 -10.04 7.63 32.73
N PHE A 46 -9.18 7.71 31.72
CA PHE A 46 -9.56 8.22 30.39
C PHE A 46 -10.18 7.15 29.46
N GLY A 47 -9.99 5.85 29.73
CA GLY A 47 -10.43 4.78 28.81
C GLY A 47 -11.93 4.45 28.82
N ALA A 48 -12.65 4.72 29.91
CA ALA A 48 -14.03 4.23 30.07
C ALA A 48 -15.08 5.03 29.28
N ALA A 49 -14.86 6.33 29.07
CA ALA A 49 -15.80 7.20 28.36
C ALA A 49 -15.75 7.00 26.83
N GLU A 50 -14.56 6.77 26.26
CA GLU A 50 -14.40 6.46 24.83
C GLU A 50 -15.01 5.09 24.46
N GLU A 51 -14.91 4.10 25.36
CA GLU A 51 -15.56 2.79 25.19
C GLU A 51 -17.10 2.87 25.19
N GLN A 52 -17.69 3.89 25.82
CA GLN A 52 -19.14 4.05 25.93
C GLN A 52 -19.77 4.63 24.65
N ILE A 53 -19.08 5.57 23.99
CA ILE A 53 -19.53 6.21 22.73
C ILE A 53 -19.40 5.26 21.53
N SER A 54 -18.48 4.29 21.61
CA SER A 54 -18.15 3.39 20.52
C SER A 54 -18.99 2.09 20.49
N ARG A 55 -19.94 1.90 21.42
CA ARG A 55 -20.88 0.76 21.43
C ARG A 55 -22.16 1.09 20.64
N PRO A 56 -22.67 0.17 19.79
CA PRO A 56 -23.92 0.34 19.08
C PRO A 56 -25.07 0.39 20.08
N VAL A 57 -26.04 1.25 19.81
CA VAL A 57 -27.25 1.34 20.63
C VAL A 57 -28.09 0.08 20.45
N LEU A 58 -28.47 -0.56 21.56
CA LEU A 58 -29.33 -1.75 21.56
C LEU A 58 -30.78 -1.37 21.20
N THR A 59 -31.09 -1.31 19.91
CA THR A 59 -32.40 -0.86 19.40
C THR A 59 -33.58 -1.73 19.82
N HIS A 60 -33.35 -3.01 20.13
CA HIS A 60 -34.39 -3.94 20.59
C HIS A 60 -34.89 -3.63 22.01
N VAL A 61 -34.12 -2.90 22.81
CA VAL A 61 -34.49 -2.49 24.18
C VAL A 61 -35.31 -1.19 24.16
N LEU A 62 -35.28 -0.44 23.06
CA LEU A 62 -35.99 0.82 22.92
C LEU A 62 -37.48 0.59 22.65
N SER A 63 -38.34 1.45 23.20
CA SER A 63 -39.76 1.49 22.81
C SER A 63 -39.90 1.92 21.35
N ASP A 64 -40.97 1.49 20.68
CA ASP A 64 -41.23 1.79 19.26
C ASP A 64 -41.07 3.29 18.91
N PRO A 65 -41.65 4.26 19.64
CA PRO A 65 -41.46 5.67 19.31
C PRO A 65 -40.01 6.15 19.46
N VAL A 66 -39.28 5.67 20.49
CA VAL A 66 -37.86 6.03 20.70
C VAL A 66 -36.99 5.43 19.62
N ARG A 67 -37.30 4.20 19.19
CA ARG A 67 -36.63 3.53 18.08
C ARG A 67 -36.80 4.31 16.76
N ASP A 68 -37.99 4.82 16.49
CA ASP A 68 -38.26 5.64 15.30
C ASP A 68 -37.48 6.97 15.32
N TYR A 69 -37.41 7.64 16.47
CA TYR A 69 -36.58 8.85 16.61
C TYR A 69 -35.09 8.56 16.46
N TYR A 70 -34.62 7.44 17.02
CA TYR A 70 -33.24 7.01 16.89
C TYR A 70 -32.86 6.74 15.42
N ILE A 71 -33.71 6.02 14.67
CA ILE A 71 -33.48 5.76 13.24
C ILE A 71 -33.41 7.09 12.46
N LYS A 72 -34.35 8.01 12.70
CA LYS A 72 -34.33 9.35 12.08
C LYS A 72 -33.07 10.13 12.43
N PHE A 73 -32.59 10.04 13.67
CA PHE A 73 -31.35 10.67 14.10
C PHE A 73 -30.14 10.10 13.33
N CYS A 74 -30.01 8.77 13.24
CA CYS A 74 -28.94 8.13 12.48
C CYS A 74 -28.96 8.56 11.00
N GLU A 75 -30.14 8.67 10.38
CA GLU A 75 -30.27 9.16 9.00
C GLU A 75 -29.80 10.60 8.83
N ILE A 76 -30.18 11.49 9.76
CA ILE A 76 -29.76 12.90 9.73
C ILE A 76 -28.24 12.98 9.93
N LEU A 77 -27.70 12.25 10.92
CA LEU A 77 -26.27 12.18 11.20
C LEU A 77 -25.50 11.72 9.95
N GLY A 78 -25.92 10.61 9.32
CA GLY A 78 -25.28 10.10 8.11
C GLY A 78 -25.26 11.11 6.96
N LYS A 79 -26.35 11.85 6.75
CA LYS A 79 -26.42 12.92 5.74
C LYS A 79 -25.48 14.08 6.07
N ILE A 80 -25.45 14.52 7.32
CA ILE A 80 -24.55 15.58 7.79
C ILE A 80 -23.09 15.16 7.58
N THR A 81 -22.71 13.95 7.98
CA THR A 81 -21.34 13.45 7.82
C THR A 81 -20.91 13.43 6.36
N ILE A 82 -21.74 12.92 5.45
CA ILE A 82 -21.43 12.89 4.00
C ILE A 82 -21.31 14.31 3.43
N MET A 83 -22.20 15.22 3.80
CA MET A 83 -22.15 16.60 3.33
C MET A 83 -20.88 17.31 3.80
N CYS A 84 -20.50 17.09 5.07
CA CYS A 84 -19.27 17.62 5.63
C CYS A 84 -18.04 17.01 4.95
N ASP A 85 -18.02 15.70 4.72
CA ASP A 85 -16.89 15.01 4.08
C ASP A 85 -16.67 15.46 2.62
N ASN A 86 -17.73 15.67 1.84
CA ASN A 86 -17.61 16.15 0.47
C ASN A 86 -16.95 17.54 0.36
N THR A 87 -17.00 18.35 1.42
CA THR A 87 -16.52 19.74 1.41
C THR A 87 -15.27 19.94 2.27
N PHE A 88 -15.17 19.21 3.37
CA PHE A 88 -14.17 19.35 4.43
C PHE A 88 -13.53 18.00 4.81
N GLY A 89 -13.85 16.92 4.10
CA GLY A 89 -13.31 15.58 4.37
C GLY A 89 -11.89 15.40 3.87
N GLY A 90 -11.35 14.18 4.03
CA GLY A 90 -9.95 13.86 3.73
C GLY A 90 -9.54 14.22 2.31
N GLN A 91 -10.47 14.07 1.36
CA GLN A 91 -10.24 14.37 -0.04
C GLN A 91 -10.31 15.87 -0.36
N ALA A 92 -11.33 16.54 0.18
CA ALA A 92 -11.58 17.96 -0.09
C ALA A 92 -10.58 18.87 0.63
N ALA A 93 -10.11 18.48 1.82
CA ALA A 93 -9.12 19.23 2.59
C ALA A 93 -7.76 19.35 1.88
N LEU A 94 -7.44 18.41 1.00
CA LEU A 94 -6.18 18.35 0.24
C LEU A 94 -6.25 19.01 -1.13
N ASP A 95 -7.44 19.30 -1.65
CA ASP A 95 -7.60 19.94 -2.96
C ASP A 95 -7.58 21.47 -2.81
N GLU A 96 -6.51 22.10 -3.30
CA GLU A 96 -6.36 23.56 -3.30
C GLU A 96 -7.52 24.27 -4.01
N LYS A 97 -8.18 23.62 -4.98
CA LYS A 97 -9.36 24.17 -5.65
C LYS A 97 -10.51 24.35 -4.69
N PHE A 98 -10.72 23.45 -3.73
CA PHE A 98 -11.75 23.60 -2.70
C PHE A 98 -11.35 24.62 -1.63
N SER A 99 -10.04 24.74 -1.34
CA SER A 99 -9.55 25.80 -0.45
C SER A 99 -9.75 27.24 -1.00
N SER A 100 -9.82 27.37 -2.33
CA SER A 100 -9.92 28.65 -3.05
C SER A 100 -11.30 28.91 -3.68
N SER A 101 -12.14 27.87 -3.81
CA SER A 101 -13.48 27.98 -4.41
C SER A 101 -14.62 27.99 -3.40
N VAL A 102 -14.34 28.08 -2.10
CA VAL A 102 -15.34 28.63 -1.18
C VAL A 102 -15.62 30.04 -1.71
N PRO A 103 -16.81 30.31 -2.29
CA PRO A 103 -17.13 31.66 -2.71
C PRO A 103 -16.99 32.54 -1.47
N ALA A 104 -16.65 33.81 -1.62
CA ALA A 104 -16.59 34.76 -0.49
C ALA A 104 -17.92 34.93 0.27
N GLY A 105 -18.95 34.11 -0.01
CA GLY A 105 -20.04 33.80 0.89
C GLY A 105 -20.18 32.28 0.98
N GLY A 106 -20.24 31.75 2.22
CA GLY A 106 -20.50 30.34 2.53
C GLY A 106 -21.84 29.81 1.96
N PRO A 107 -22.30 28.62 2.38
CA PRO A 107 -23.56 28.05 1.90
C PRO A 107 -24.68 29.10 2.00
N LYS A 108 -25.23 29.49 0.85
CA LYS A 108 -26.18 30.60 0.72
C LYS A 108 -27.48 30.28 1.47
N THR A 109 -27.53 30.63 2.74
CA THR A 109 -28.78 30.92 3.41
C THR A 109 -29.23 32.33 2.97
N PRO A 110 -30.50 32.52 2.60
CA PRO A 110 -30.97 33.81 2.10
C PRO A 110 -31.11 34.78 3.27
N ILE A 111 -30.09 35.58 3.55
CA ILE A 111 -30.17 36.72 4.46
C ILE A 111 -29.60 37.96 3.76
N ALA A 112 -30.33 39.06 3.94
CA ALA A 112 -30.36 40.28 3.14
C ALA A 112 -29.01 41.01 2.99
N GLU A 113 -28.87 41.69 1.84
CA GLU A 113 -27.76 42.57 1.49
C GLU A 113 -27.58 43.69 2.52
N THR A 114 -26.41 43.76 3.15
CA THR A 114 -25.95 44.96 3.86
C THR A 114 -24.48 45.20 3.52
N PHE A 115 -24.15 46.45 3.24
CA PHE A 115 -22.90 46.96 2.67
C PHE A 115 -21.62 46.45 3.37
N ASN A 116 -20.70 45.81 2.63
CA ASN A 116 -19.40 45.33 3.14
C ASN A 116 -18.27 46.36 3.02
N PHE A 117 -17.71 46.76 4.16
CA PHE A 117 -16.37 47.35 4.31
C PHE A 117 -15.57 46.51 5.32
N ALA A 118 -15.11 45.28 4.96
CA ALA A 118 -14.39 44.41 5.90
C ALA A 118 -13.39 43.44 5.26
N ARG A 119 -12.48 43.92 4.40
CA ARG A 119 -11.54 43.05 3.66
C ARG A 119 -10.48 42.33 4.53
N ARG A 120 -10.38 42.61 5.83
CA ARG A 120 -9.41 41.99 6.77
C ARG A 120 -10.07 41.15 7.88
N GLU A 121 -11.31 41.47 8.25
CA GLU A 121 -12.11 40.74 9.23
C GLU A 121 -12.78 39.49 8.61
N GLU A 122 -13.16 39.56 7.32
CA GLU A 122 -13.72 38.41 6.57
C GLU A 122 -12.76 37.20 6.53
N GLN A 123 -11.44 37.41 6.47
CA GLN A 123 -10.48 36.30 6.41
C GLN A 123 -10.37 35.51 7.73
N HIS A 124 -10.50 36.18 8.89
CA HIS A 124 -10.58 35.50 10.18
C HIS A 124 -11.92 34.78 10.31
N SER A 125 -13.02 35.43 9.93
CA SER A 125 -14.36 34.83 9.95
C SER A 125 -14.49 33.55 9.09
N VAL A 126 -13.85 33.51 7.92
CA VAL A 126 -13.86 32.33 7.04
C VAL A 126 -13.01 31.18 7.62
N ALA A 127 -11.88 31.49 8.27
CA ALA A 127 -11.08 30.49 8.97
C ALA A 127 -11.83 29.88 10.17
N ASP A 128 -12.53 30.73 10.94
CA ASP A 128 -13.35 30.31 12.08
C ASP A 128 -14.56 29.47 11.63
N GLN A 129 -15.20 29.83 10.51
CA GLN A 129 -16.27 29.03 9.91
C GLN A 129 -15.79 27.64 9.46
N LYS A 130 -14.61 27.59 8.81
CA LYS A 130 -14.01 26.32 8.37
C LYS A 130 -13.67 25.43 9.57
N GLN A 131 -13.18 26.01 10.66
CA GLN A 131 -12.89 25.28 11.89
C GLN A 131 -14.16 24.69 12.53
N ALA A 132 -15.27 25.44 12.54
CA ALA A 132 -16.56 24.93 13.03
C ALA A 132 -17.06 23.72 12.23
N PHE A 133 -16.88 23.71 10.91
CA PHE A 133 -17.23 22.53 10.09
C PHE A 133 -16.33 21.33 10.33
N TYR A 134 -15.04 21.56 10.62
CA TYR A 134 -14.14 20.48 11.02
C TYR A 134 -14.52 19.89 12.38
N GLU A 135 -14.90 20.72 13.35
CA GLU A 135 -15.40 20.25 14.64
C GLU A 135 -16.71 19.47 14.49
N LEU A 136 -17.62 19.94 13.64
CA LEU A 136 -18.85 19.22 13.30
C LEU A 136 -18.53 17.85 12.68
N LEU A 137 -17.61 17.81 11.71
CA LEU A 137 -17.18 16.55 11.08
C LEU A 137 -16.53 15.61 12.10
N HIS A 138 -15.66 16.12 12.97
CA HIS A 138 -15.00 15.35 14.02
C HIS A 138 -16.00 14.67 14.96
N VAL A 139 -16.97 15.43 15.48
CA VAL A 139 -18.03 14.92 16.36
C VAL A 139 -18.95 13.95 15.62
N ALA A 140 -19.32 14.27 14.38
CA ALA A 140 -20.17 13.41 13.57
C ALA A 140 -19.51 12.06 13.31
N VAL A 141 -18.21 12.05 12.96
CA VAL A 141 -17.40 10.84 12.78
C VAL A 141 -17.35 10.01 14.06
N GLN A 142 -17.08 10.65 15.20
CA GLN A 142 -16.99 9.97 16.50
C GLN A 142 -18.30 9.28 16.91
N ALA A 143 -19.44 9.85 16.52
CA ALA A 143 -20.77 9.30 16.82
C ALA A 143 -21.21 8.16 15.88
N LEU A 144 -20.56 8.00 14.71
CA LEU A 144 -20.97 7.02 13.69
C LEU A 144 -21.03 5.57 14.18
N PRO A 145 -20.06 5.03 14.94
CA PRO A 145 -20.10 3.63 15.36
C PRO A 145 -21.32 3.31 16.23
N GLY A 146 -21.75 4.28 17.05
CA GLY A 146 -22.95 4.15 17.87
C GLY A 146 -24.24 4.32 17.09
N CYS A 147 -24.22 5.13 16.02
CA CYS A 147 -25.40 5.63 15.30
C CYS A 147 -25.34 5.33 13.79
N LEU A 148 -25.06 4.08 13.42
CA LEU A 148 -24.90 3.70 12.01
C LEU A 148 -26.18 3.97 11.18
N PRO A 149 -26.13 4.78 10.12
CA PRO A 149 -27.27 5.07 9.27
C PRO A 149 -27.69 3.86 8.42
N VAL A 150 -28.98 3.50 8.45
CA VAL A 150 -29.53 2.38 7.65
C VAL A 150 -29.66 2.73 6.16
N ASN A 151 -29.90 4.01 5.83
CA ASN A 151 -30.15 4.46 4.45
C ASN A 151 -28.88 4.87 3.68
N VAL A 152 -27.72 4.86 4.33
CA VAL A 152 -26.44 5.19 3.69
C VAL A 152 -25.73 3.89 3.32
N PRO A 153 -25.22 3.75 2.08
CA PRO A 153 -24.45 2.57 1.71
C PRO A 153 -23.23 2.39 2.61
N PHE A 154 -23.10 1.21 3.23
CA PHE A 154 -22.00 0.89 4.15
C PHE A 154 -20.63 1.19 3.54
N ASN A 155 -20.40 0.80 2.29
CA ASN A 155 -19.14 1.06 1.58
C ASN A 155 -18.80 2.56 1.46
N SER A 156 -19.79 3.43 1.31
CA SER A 156 -19.58 4.87 1.26
C SER A 156 -19.11 5.40 2.61
N LEU A 157 -19.68 4.89 3.70
CA LEU A 157 -19.27 5.25 5.05
C LEU A 157 -17.85 4.77 5.37
N ILE A 158 -17.53 3.53 4.98
CA ILE A 158 -16.17 3.01 5.14
C ILE A 158 -15.17 3.84 4.33
N ASN A 159 -15.48 4.18 3.08
CA ASN A 159 -14.59 5.02 2.26
C ASN A 159 -14.39 6.43 2.87
N LEU A 160 -15.45 7.04 3.40
CA LEU A 160 -15.38 8.30 4.13
C LEU A 160 -14.42 8.19 5.32
N LEU A 161 -14.58 7.16 6.14
CA LEU A 161 -13.71 6.96 7.30
C LEU A 161 -12.27 6.63 6.89
N CYS A 162 -12.07 5.83 5.84
CA CYS A 162 -10.74 5.50 5.31
C CYS A 162 -10.01 6.78 4.86
N THR A 163 -10.65 7.60 4.03
CA THR A 163 -10.07 8.88 3.58
C THR A 163 -9.92 9.87 4.74
N GLY A 164 -10.81 9.82 5.73
CA GLY A 164 -10.70 10.57 6.98
C GLY A 164 -9.44 10.27 7.79
N THR A 165 -8.91 9.02 7.75
CA THR A 165 -7.62 8.70 8.41
C THR A 165 -6.43 9.46 7.82
N ALA A 166 -6.56 9.95 6.59
CA ALA A 166 -5.59 10.79 5.89
C ALA A 166 -5.93 12.29 5.96
N HIS A 167 -6.76 12.71 6.93
CA HIS A 167 -7.16 14.11 7.05
C HIS A 167 -6.04 15.00 7.61
N VAL A 168 -5.99 16.26 7.16
CA VAL A 168 -4.98 17.25 7.59
C VAL A 168 -5.07 17.55 9.09
N GLN A 169 -6.27 17.52 9.65
CA GLN A 169 -6.48 17.60 11.10
C GLN A 169 -6.34 16.23 11.77
N SER A 170 -5.43 16.15 12.73
CA SER A 170 -5.14 14.94 13.49
C SER A 170 -6.31 14.41 14.33
N SER A 171 -7.17 15.31 14.84
CA SER A 171 -8.38 14.93 15.61
C SER A 171 -9.34 14.12 14.75
N ILE A 172 -9.65 14.59 13.54
CA ILE A 172 -10.49 13.89 12.57
C ILE A 172 -9.82 12.57 12.17
N ALA A 173 -8.53 12.58 11.85
CA ALA A 173 -7.81 11.36 11.47
C ALA A 173 -7.87 10.28 12.58
N GLN A 174 -7.64 10.66 13.83
CA GLN A 174 -7.70 9.76 14.98
C GLN A 174 -9.14 9.27 15.23
N SER A 175 -10.13 10.15 15.14
CA SER A 175 -11.55 9.82 15.32
C SER A 175 -12.04 8.87 14.23
N SER A 176 -11.62 9.07 12.97
CA SER A 176 -11.90 8.16 11.87
C SER A 176 -11.27 6.78 12.08
N ALA A 177 -10.02 6.71 12.51
CA ALA A 177 -9.34 5.45 12.83
C ALA A 177 -10.03 4.70 13.99
N ASN A 178 -10.39 5.42 15.06
CA ASN A 178 -11.12 4.86 16.20
C ASN A 178 -12.51 4.36 15.78
N SER A 179 -13.20 5.11 14.92
CA SER A 179 -14.52 4.75 14.40
C SER A 179 -14.47 3.51 13.52
N LEU A 180 -13.45 3.37 12.65
CA LEU A 180 -13.23 2.13 11.88
C LEU A 180 -13.03 0.93 12.80
N LYS A 181 -12.20 1.06 13.83
CA LYS A 181 -11.96 -0.01 14.81
C LYS A 181 -13.21 -0.37 15.59
N ALA A 182 -14.00 0.61 16.00
CA ALA A 182 -15.26 0.39 16.68
C ALA A 182 -16.24 -0.37 15.77
N ILE A 183 -16.47 0.10 14.55
CA ILE A 183 -17.36 -0.56 13.57
C ILE A 183 -16.88 -1.98 13.28
N ALA A 184 -15.57 -2.20 13.11
CA ALA A 184 -15.01 -3.53 12.87
C ALA A 184 -15.32 -4.51 14.00
N ARG A 185 -15.22 -4.09 15.28
CA ARG A 185 -15.54 -4.93 16.44
C ARG A 185 -17.01 -5.35 16.52
N HIS A 186 -17.91 -4.65 15.84
CA HIS A 186 -19.35 -4.94 15.84
C HIS A 186 -19.75 -5.79 14.63
N SER A 187 -19.02 -6.89 14.38
CA SER A 187 -19.32 -7.89 13.35
C SER A 187 -19.26 -7.40 11.89
N HIS A 188 -18.48 -6.35 11.64
CA HIS A 188 -18.24 -5.82 10.30
C HIS A 188 -16.76 -5.84 9.91
N ALA A 189 -15.90 -6.61 10.61
CA ALA A 189 -14.46 -6.50 10.43
C ALA A 189 -14.00 -6.83 9.00
N GLN A 190 -14.55 -7.88 8.38
CA GLN A 190 -14.21 -8.24 6.99
C GLN A 190 -14.51 -7.07 6.03
N GLY A 191 -15.72 -6.50 6.07
CA GLY A 191 -16.10 -5.38 5.21
C GLY A 191 -15.25 -4.12 5.43
N VAL A 192 -14.89 -3.84 6.69
CA VAL A 192 -13.98 -2.74 7.06
C VAL A 192 -12.58 -2.99 6.51
N ILE A 193 -12.03 -4.19 6.65
CA ILE A 193 -10.69 -4.55 6.16
C ILE A 193 -10.63 -4.51 4.65
N THR A 194 -11.59 -5.09 3.94
CA THR A 194 -11.62 -5.03 2.47
C THR A 194 -11.80 -3.59 1.99
N GLY A 195 -12.54 -2.75 2.72
CA GLY A 195 -12.62 -1.30 2.45
C GLY A 195 -11.29 -0.58 2.67
N PHE A 196 -10.63 -0.83 3.79
CA PHE A 196 -9.37 -0.18 4.16
C PHE A 196 -8.19 -0.66 3.31
N SER A 197 -8.15 -1.94 2.92
CA SER A 197 -7.17 -2.45 1.97
C SER A 197 -7.34 -1.79 0.61
N ARG A 198 -8.57 -1.71 0.07
CA ARG A 198 -8.84 -0.96 -1.16
C ARG A 198 -8.38 0.49 -1.06
N PHE A 199 -8.54 1.14 0.10
CA PHE A 199 -8.03 2.49 0.33
C PHE A 199 -6.49 2.56 0.29
N ILE A 200 -5.78 1.63 0.93
CA ILE A 200 -4.30 1.56 0.90
C ILE A 200 -3.80 1.38 -0.54
N PHE A 201 -4.43 0.47 -1.29
CA PHE A 201 -4.07 0.13 -2.66
C PHE A 201 -4.74 1.04 -3.70
N ASN A 202 -5.48 2.07 -3.28
CA ASN A 202 -6.02 3.04 -4.21
C ASN A 202 -4.91 3.97 -4.67
N PHE A 203 -4.57 3.87 -5.95
CA PHE A 203 -3.38 4.46 -6.53
C PHE A 203 -3.57 5.90 -7.05
N ASP A 204 -4.46 6.70 -6.46
CA ASP A 204 -4.54 8.13 -6.79
C ASP A 204 -3.26 8.84 -6.29
N ASP A 205 -2.55 9.53 -7.20
CA ASP A 205 -1.30 10.25 -6.93
C ASP A 205 -1.42 11.23 -5.74
N ARG A 206 -2.63 11.70 -5.43
CA ARG A 206 -2.90 12.63 -4.30
C ARG A 206 -2.99 11.93 -2.94
N TYR A 207 -3.29 10.63 -2.92
CA TYR A 207 -3.55 9.83 -1.71
C TYR A 207 -2.62 8.63 -1.59
N SER A 208 -1.46 8.66 -2.26
CA SER A 208 -0.53 7.55 -2.21
C SER A 208 -0.06 7.31 -0.77
N THR A 209 -0.74 6.39 -0.09
CA THR A 209 -0.49 5.95 1.29
C THR A 209 0.80 5.14 1.40
N MET A 210 1.40 4.79 0.25
CA MET A 210 2.54 3.88 0.10
C MET A 210 3.81 4.58 -0.43
N SER A 211 3.79 5.90 -0.60
CA SER A 211 4.98 6.68 -0.94
C SER A 211 5.29 7.69 0.15
N ASP A 212 6.52 7.70 0.68
CA ASP A 212 6.97 8.65 1.71
C ASP A 212 6.79 10.11 1.29
N GLY A 213 6.57 10.33 -0.01
CA GLY A 213 6.33 11.61 -0.63
C GLY A 213 4.88 12.03 -0.87
N GLY A 214 3.88 11.47 -0.19
CA GLY A 214 2.50 11.98 -0.27
C GLY A 214 2.33 13.34 0.42
N MET A 215 1.24 14.06 0.12
CA MET A 215 0.89 15.34 0.80
C MET A 215 0.55 15.17 2.31
N LEU A 216 0.60 13.94 2.81
CA LEU A 216 0.14 13.52 4.13
C LEU A 216 1.26 13.50 5.19
N GLY A 217 2.50 13.78 4.77
CA GLY A 217 3.67 13.82 5.64
C GLY A 217 4.30 12.45 5.96
N PRO A 218 5.51 12.45 6.55
CA PRO A 218 6.34 11.24 6.69
C PRO A 218 5.80 10.22 7.70
N GLY A 219 4.86 10.59 8.57
CA GLY A 219 4.27 9.69 9.57
C GLY A 219 3.06 8.91 9.06
N HIS A 220 2.46 9.32 7.93
CA HIS A 220 1.16 8.82 7.50
C HIS A 220 1.18 7.33 7.16
N ILE A 221 2.20 6.87 6.43
CA ILE A 221 2.34 5.46 6.03
C ILE A 221 2.35 4.55 7.26
N GLU A 222 3.07 4.96 8.30
CA GLU A 222 3.18 4.19 9.53
C GLU A 222 1.84 4.12 10.27
N SER A 223 1.12 5.24 10.39
CA SER A 223 -0.22 5.23 10.98
C SER A 223 -1.22 4.38 10.19
N THR A 224 -1.17 4.42 8.85
CA THR A 224 -2.05 3.63 7.99
C THR A 224 -1.77 2.14 8.14
N LEU A 225 -0.50 1.71 8.07
CA LEU A 225 -0.14 0.29 8.19
C LEU A 225 -0.37 -0.23 9.61
N ARG A 226 -0.14 0.60 10.64
CA ARG A 226 -0.48 0.26 12.02
C ARG A 226 -1.97 0.02 12.18
N LEU A 227 -2.81 0.89 11.63
CA LEU A 227 -4.26 0.72 11.65
C LEU A 227 -4.68 -0.54 10.88
N TYR A 228 -4.05 -0.85 9.74
CA TYR A 228 -4.32 -2.08 9.00
C TYR A 228 -4.04 -3.34 9.84
N VAL A 229 -2.90 -3.37 10.55
CA VAL A 229 -2.55 -4.46 11.47
C VAL A 229 -3.55 -4.56 12.62
N GLU A 230 -3.95 -3.44 13.23
CA GLU A 230 -4.96 -3.43 14.30
C GLU A 230 -6.32 -3.95 13.80
N LEU A 231 -6.74 -3.60 12.57
CA LEU A 231 -7.98 -4.08 11.97
C LEU A 231 -7.91 -5.59 11.69
N LEU A 232 -6.79 -6.09 11.15
CA LEU A 232 -6.59 -7.53 10.94
C LEU A 232 -6.68 -8.30 12.27
N GLN A 233 -6.09 -7.80 13.34
CA GLN A 233 -6.19 -8.41 14.68
C GLN A 233 -7.64 -8.46 15.17
N ILE A 234 -8.41 -7.36 15.02
CA ILE A 234 -9.84 -7.35 15.34
C ILE A 234 -10.60 -8.42 14.56
N TRP A 235 -10.28 -8.62 13.29
CA TRP A 235 -10.91 -9.66 12.47
C TRP A 235 -10.49 -11.07 12.85
N THR A 236 -9.22 -11.29 13.21
CA THR A 236 -8.78 -12.57 13.76
C THR A 236 -9.58 -12.93 15.02
N ASP A 237 -9.78 -11.96 15.91
CA ASP A 237 -10.55 -12.14 17.14
C ASP A 237 -12.05 -12.37 16.85
N GLU A 238 -12.64 -11.66 15.88
CA GLU A 238 -14.01 -11.90 15.43
C GLU A 238 -14.18 -13.33 14.88
N ILE A 239 -13.24 -13.83 14.08
CA ILE A 239 -13.27 -15.21 13.56
C ILE A 239 -13.17 -16.21 14.70
N ARG A 240 -12.24 -16.03 15.64
CA ARG A 240 -12.11 -16.92 16.82
C ARG A 240 -13.40 -16.99 17.62
N GLN A 241 -14.06 -15.85 17.81
CA GLN A 241 -15.34 -15.79 18.51
C GLN A 241 -16.44 -16.52 17.74
N LYS A 242 -16.59 -16.24 16.44
CA LYS A 242 -17.59 -16.92 15.58
C LYS A 242 -17.40 -18.43 15.55
N MET A 243 -16.15 -18.91 15.47
CA MET A 243 -15.86 -20.34 15.49
C MET A 243 -16.23 -20.99 16.83
N LYS A 244 -15.94 -20.31 17.96
CA LYS A 244 -16.31 -20.78 19.30
C LYS A 244 -17.83 -20.82 19.52
N GLU A 245 -18.55 -19.82 19.02
CA GLU A 245 -20.02 -19.77 19.08
C GLU A 245 -20.65 -20.88 18.22
N ALA A 246 -20.09 -21.14 17.03
CA ALA A 246 -20.53 -22.22 16.16
C ALA A 246 -20.35 -23.61 16.80
N GLU A 247 -19.26 -23.83 17.56
CA GLU A 247 -19.02 -25.07 18.30
C GLU A 247 -20.00 -25.25 19.48
N ALA A 248 -20.37 -24.16 20.17
CA ALA A 248 -21.34 -24.21 21.27
C ALA A 248 -22.78 -24.47 20.79
N SER A 249 -23.08 -24.17 19.53
CA SER A 249 -24.43 -24.23 18.95
C SER A 249 -24.77 -25.56 18.24
N GLU A 250 -23.97 -26.63 18.39
CA GLU A 250 -24.17 -27.94 17.73
C GLU A 250 -25.41 -28.73 18.21
N LEU A 251 -26.60 -28.15 18.06
CA LEU A 251 -27.89 -28.85 17.99
C LEU A 251 -28.27 -28.98 16.50
N THR A 252 -27.96 -30.16 15.93
CA THR A 252 -28.30 -30.65 14.57
C THR A 252 -28.51 -29.60 13.47
N PRO A 253 -27.42 -29.06 12.87
CA PRO A 253 -27.55 -28.15 11.73
C PRO A 253 -28.09 -28.87 10.49
N SER A 254 -29.06 -28.26 9.80
CA SER A 254 -29.63 -28.75 8.55
C SER A 254 -28.54 -28.85 7.47
N ALA A 255 -28.74 -29.72 6.46
CA ALA A 255 -27.82 -29.86 5.34
C ALA A 255 -27.63 -28.54 4.54
N THR A 256 -28.61 -27.64 4.57
CA THR A 256 -28.55 -26.28 4.00
C THR A 256 -27.63 -25.37 4.81
N ASP A 257 -27.70 -25.44 6.14
CA ASP A 257 -26.91 -24.60 7.04
C ASP A 257 -25.43 -24.96 6.96
N LYS A 258 -25.13 -26.26 6.85
CA LYS A 258 -23.77 -26.75 6.61
C LYS A 258 -23.17 -26.18 5.32
N ARG A 259 -23.94 -26.11 4.22
CA ARG A 259 -23.47 -25.54 2.95
C ARG A 259 -23.23 -24.02 3.05
N ALA A 260 -24.11 -23.29 3.75
CA ALA A 260 -23.93 -21.86 3.95
C ALA A 260 -22.66 -21.56 4.76
N ILE A 261 -22.42 -22.31 5.84
CA ILE A 261 -21.21 -22.19 6.67
C ILE A 261 -19.94 -22.51 5.86
N THR A 262 -19.97 -23.53 4.99
CA THR A 262 -18.80 -23.86 4.15
C THR A 262 -18.47 -22.78 3.12
N LEU A 263 -19.49 -22.10 2.57
CA LEU A 263 -19.28 -21.00 1.63
C LEU A 263 -18.76 -19.74 2.34
N ASP A 264 -19.29 -19.44 3.52
CA ASP A 264 -18.79 -18.34 4.35
C ASP A 264 -17.30 -18.55 4.68
N LEU A 265 -16.95 -19.76 5.12
CA LEU A 265 -15.56 -20.14 5.40
C LEU A 265 -14.66 -20.01 4.16
N SER A 266 -15.11 -20.43 2.96
CA SER A 266 -14.30 -20.29 1.74
C SER A 266 -14.08 -18.83 1.34
N THR A 267 -15.06 -17.94 1.58
CA THR A 267 -14.86 -16.50 1.38
C THR A 267 -13.86 -15.91 2.36
N VAL A 268 -13.88 -16.34 3.63
CA VAL A 268 -12.91 -15.91 4.64
C VAL A 268 -11.49 -16.36 4.27
N TRP A 269 -11.31 -17.60 3.80
CA TRP A 269 -10.02 -18.09 3.31
C TRP A 269 -9.48 -17.24 2.15
N ALA A 270 -10.32 -16.90 1.18
CA ALA A 270 -9.91 -16.06 0.06
C ALA A 270 -9.45 -14.66 0.50
N GLU A 271 -10.13 -14.06 1.48
CA GLU A 271 -9.72 -12.78 2.04
C GLU A 271 -8.43 -12.89 2.88
N VAL A 272 -8.18 -14.01 3.56
CA VAL A 272 -6.90 -14.27 4.24
C VAL A 272 -5.76 -14.39 3.24
N ASP A 273 -5.96 -15.10 2.12
CA ASP A 273 -4.96 -15.19 1.06
C ASP A 273 -4.69 -13.82 0.40
N GLN A 274 -5.74 -13.00 0.26
CA GLN A 274 -5.61 -11.60 -0.18
C GLN A 274 -4.78 -10.77 0.83
N ALA A 275 -5.01 -10.96 2.13
CA ALA A 275 -4.23 -10.29 3.18
C ALA A 275 -2.76 -10.73 3.20
N GLU A 276 -2.48 -12.01 2.91
CA GLU A 276 -1.12 -12.52 2.73
C GLU A 276 -0.43 -11.86 1.53
N ALA A 277 -1.14 -11.70 0.42
CA ALA A 277 -0.63 -11.01 -0.77
C ALA A 277 -0.34 -9.52 -0.49
N HIS A 278 -1.16 -8.85 0.33
CA HIS A 278 -0.86 -7.49 0.80
C HIS A 278 0.41 -7.46 1.67
N GLY A 279 0.61 -8.45 2.54
CA GLY A 279 1.84 -8.62 3.30
C GLY A 279 3.07 -8.76 2.39
N LEU A 280 3.00 -9.59 1.35
CA LEU A 280 4.06 -9.72 0.35
C LEU A 280 4.32 -8.41 -0.40
N PHE A 281 3.27 -7.67 -0.76
CA PHE A 281 3.42 -6.37 -1.41
C PHE A 281 4.17 -5.37 -0.51
N PHE A 282 3.83 -5.30 0.78
CA PHE A 282 4.54 -4.44 1.73
C PHE A 282 6.02 -4.86 1.91
N LEU A 283 6.30 -6.15 1.82
CA LEU A 283 7.66 -6.70 1.85
C LEU A 283 8.52 -6.20 0.68
N CYS A 284 7.90 -5.85 -0.45
CA CYS A 284 8.55 -5.26 -1.62
C CYS A 284 8.93 -3.77 -1.43
N SER A 285 8.79 -3.21 -0.23
CA SER A 285 9.15 -1.83 0.06
C SER A 285 10.64 -1.67 0.39
N GLN A 286 11.23 -0.56 -0.04
CA GLN A 286 12.56 -0.16 0.43
C GLN A 286 12.54 0.29 1.91
N SER A 287 11.40 0.72 2.43
CA SER A 287 11.28 1.24 3.78
C SER A 287 11.26 0.10 4.79
N ARG A 288 12.24 0.08 5.71
CA ARG A 288 12.27 -0.92 6.80
C ARG A 288 11.01 -0.89 7.66
N ARG A 289 10.39 0.29 7.82
CA ARG A 289 9.15 0.44 8.61
C ARG A 289 8.00 -0.28 7.93
N VAL A 290 7.88 -0.18 6.61
CA VAL A 290 6.86 -0.90 5.83
C VAL A 290 7.14 -2.40 5.87
N ARG A 291 8.40 -2.82 5.69
CA ARG A 291 8.82 -4.23 5.81
C ARG A 291 8.53 -4.81 7.19
N TYR A 292 8.70 -4.05 8.26
CA TYR A 292 8.31 -4.48 9.62
C TYR A 292 6.82 -4.82 9.71
N HIS A 293 5.94 -3.92 9.24
CA HIS A 293 4.50 -4.18 9.21
C HIS A 293 4.15 -5.35 8.28
N ALA A 294 4.88 -5.53 7.18
CA ALA A 294 4.73 -6.69 6.30
C ALA A 294 4.92 -8.00 7.08
N ILE A 295 6.01 -8.13 7.84
CA ILE A 295 6.27 -9.30 8.69
C ILE A 295 5.16 -9.48 9.73
N THR A 296 4.69 -8.40 10.36
CA THR A 296 3.58 -8.48 11.31
C THR A 296 2.30 -9.00 10.65
N VAL A 297 1.94 -8.51 9.46
CA VAL A 297 0.80 -9.01 8.68
C VAL A 297 0.98 -10.49 8.35
N LEU A 298 2.15 -10.89 7.84
CA LEU A 298 2.43 -12.28 7.48
C LEU A 298 2.37 -13.24 8.68
N ARG A 299 2.80 -12.81 9.87
CA ARG A 299 2.62 -13.59 11.11
C ARG A 299 1.16 -13.70 11.51
N LEU A 300 0.35 -12.65 11.34
CA LEU A 300 -1.09 -12.72 11.61
C LEU A 300 -1.81 -13.73 10.71
N ILE A 301 -1.31 -14.01 9.50
CA ILE A 301 -1.88 -15.06 8.63
C ILE A 301 -1.86 -16.42 9.32
N THR A 302 -0.79 -16.75 10.05
CA THR A 302 -0.75 -18.01 10.83
C THR A 302 -1.75 -18.01 11.99
N GLU A 303 -2.06 -16.85 12.55
CA GLU A 303 -3.10 -16.71 13.58
C GLU A 303 -4.51 -16.86 13.00
N PHE A 304 -4.74 -16.40 11.76
CA PHE A 304 -5.95 -16.70 11.01
C PHE A 304 -6.07 -18.21 10.72
N ASP A 305 -4.99 -18.85 10.26
CA ASP A 305 -4.98 -20.28 9.97
C ASP A 305 -5.32 -21.11 11.24
N LYS A 306 -4.73 -20.74 12.39
CA LYS A 306 -5.06 -21.35 13.69
C LYS A 306 -6.51 -21.10 14.11
N ALA A 307 -7.05 -19.91 13.83
CA ALA A 307 -8.43 -19.57 14.17
C ALA A 307 -9.45 -20.31 13.28
N LEU A 308 -9.12 -20.58 12.02
CA LEU A 308 -10.00 -21.21 11.03
C LEU A 308 -9.90 -22.73 11.03
N THR A 309 -8.76 -23.29 11.43
CA THR A 309 -8.53 -24.74 11.43
C THR A 309 -9.03 -25.34 12.73
N LYS A 310 -10.14 -26.08 12.68
CA LYS A 310 -10.61 -26.90 13.81
C LYS A 310 -9.55 -27.96 14.14
N GLY A 311 -9.04 -27.96 15.37
CA GLY A 311 -8.42 -29.12 16.04
C GLY A 311 -7.47 -29.98 15.19
N GLY A 312 -6.47 -29.39 14.54
CA GLY A 312 -5.33 -30.14 13.98
C GLY A 312 -5.54 -30.78 12.60
N ALA A 313 -6.53 -30.38 11.81
CA ALA A 313 -6.55 -30.72 10.39
C ALA A 313 -5.47 -29.87 9.66
N GLU A 314 -4.23 -30.37 9.59
CA GLU A 314 -3.15 -29.76 8.81
C GLU A 314 -3.62 -29.48 7.39
N LYS A 315 -3.75 -28.20 7.05
CA LYS A 315 -3.69 -27.79 5.66
C LYS A 315 -2.20 -27.74 5.32
N ASP A 316 -1.76 -28.61 4.42
CA ASP A 316 -0.38 -28.68 3.86
C ASP A 316 0.03 -27.38 3.09
N THR A 317 -0.65 -26.26 3.32
CA THR A 317 -0.40 -25.00 2.63
C THR A 317 0.71 -24.23 3.32
N ILE A 318 1.88 -24.21 2.70
CA ILE A 318 3.03 -23.41 3.13
C ILE A 318 2.66 -21.93 3.02
N ARG A 319 2.80 -21.18 4.12
CA ARG A 319 2.64 -19.72 4.12
C ARG A 319 3.97 -19.03 3.85
N LEU A 320 3.91 -17.81 3.35
CA LEU A 320 5.10 -17.01 3.06
C LEU A 320 5.97 -16.76 4.31
N ILE A 321 5.33 -16.62 5.48
CA ILE A 321 6.06 -16.47 6.74
C ILE A 321 6.86 -17.72 7.10
N ASP A 322 6.37 -18.92 6.74
CA ASP A 322 7.08 -20.17 7.00
C ASP A 322 8.40 -20.22 6.21
N ILE A 323 8.40 -19.69 4.98
CA ILE A 323 9.62 -19.56 4.15
C ILE A 323 10.60 -18.60 4.81
N LEU A 324 10.13 -17.45 5.28
CA LEU A 324 10.96 -16.42 5.92
C LEU A 324 11.53 -16.87 7.28
N GLU A 325 10.78 -17.67 8.03
CA GLU A 325 11.19 -18.11 9.36
C GLU A 325 11.95 -19.45 9.35
N ASN A 326 11.67 -20.36 8.41
CA ASN A 326 12.21 -21.72 8.47
C ASN A 326 13.13 -22.11 7.29
N ASP A 327 13.02 -21.49 6.11
CA ASP A 327 13.77 -21.89 4.90
C ASP A 327 15.07 -21.07 4.67
N VAL A 328 15.82 -20.79 5.74
CA VAL A 328 17.01 -19.92 5.68
C VAL A 328 18.03 -20.39 4.64
N ASP A 329 18.34 -21.69 4.58
CA ASP A 329 19.37 -22.22 3.68
C ASP A 329 19.00 -22.03 2.21
N GLN A 330 17.72 -22.17 1.85
CA GLN A 330 17.25 -21.97 0.47
C GLN A 330 17.24 -20.48 0.12
N VAL A 331 16.77 -19.63 1.03
CA VAL A 331 16.66 -18.18 0.78
C VAL A 331 18.05 -17.54 0.71
N MET A 332 18.97 -17.94 1.58
CA MET A 332 20.34 -17.39 1.71
C MET A 332 21.34 -17.96 0.69
N ASN A 333 20.88 -18.80 -0.25
CA ASN A 333 21.73 -19.38 -1.29
C ASN A 333 22.09 -18.35 -2.36
N LEU A 334 23.12 -17.54 -2.09
CA LEU A 334 23.64 -16.51 -2.98
C LEU A 334 24.92 -16.96 -3.69
N ASN A 335 25.13 -16.48 -4.91
CA ASN A 335 26.42 -16.66 -5.60
C ASN A 335 27.50 -15.79 -4.91
N ASP A 336 28.47 -16.44 -4.28
CA ASP A 336 29.57 -15.81 -3.52
C ASP A 336 30.42 -14.81 -4.32
N GLU A 337 30.44 -14.92 -5.65
CA GLU A 337 31.22 -14.05 -6.54
C GLU A 337 30.74 -12.59 -6.54
N HIS A 338 29.47 -12.35 -6.18
CA HIS A 338 28.85 -11.02 -6.20
C HIS A 338 28.74 -10.37 -4.81
N LEU A 339 29.28 -11.04 -3.79
CA LEU A 339 29.31 -10.56 -2.42
C LEU A 339 30.68 -9.95 -2.09
N SER A 340 30.67 -8.79 -1.42
CA SER A 340 31.86 -8.21 -0.81
C SER A 340 32.37 -9.09 0.34
N VAL A 341 33.61 -8.87 0.75
CA VAL A 341 34.22 -9.61 1.88
C VAL A 341 33.42 -9.43 3.17
N ALA A 342 32.91 -8.22 3.43
CA ALA A 342 32.09 -7.93 4.60
C ALA A 342 30.73 -8.65 4.55
N GLU A 343 30.07 -8.66 3.39
CA GLU A 343 28.81 -9.37 3.17
C GLU A 343 28.99 -10.89 3.33
N ARG A 344 30.05 -11.47 2.75
CA ARG A 344 30.38 -12.89 2.91
C ARG A 344 30.65 -13.24 4.37
N SER A 345 31.41 -12.41 5.07
CA SER A 345 31.72 -12.63 6.49
C SER A 345 30.47 -12.57 7.36
N ARG A 346 29.55 -11.62 7.09
CA ARG A 346 28.26 -11.52 7.77
C ARG A 346 27.39 -12.74 7.47
N LEU A 347 27.18 -13.07 6.20
CA LEU A 347 26.38 -14.23 5.77
C LEU A 347 26.90 -15.54 6.38
N GLN A 348 28.22 -15.75 6.35
CA GLN A 348 28.85 -16.93 6.91
C GLN A 348 28.77 -16.98 8.44
N ARG A 349 28.80 -15.83 9.13
CA ARG A 349 28.65 -15.75 10.58
C ARG A 349 27.22 -16.12 11.00
N GLU A 350 26.22 -15.60 10.30
CA GLU A 350 24.82 -15.93 10.58
C GLU A 350 24.57 -17.42 10.32
N LEU A 351 25.02 -17.95 9.17
CA LEU A 351 24.88 -19.37 8.83
C LEU A 351 25.63 -20.31 9.80
N LYS A 352 26.78 -19.89 10.37
CA LYS A 352 27.56 -20.68 11.33
C LYS A 352 27.06 -20.59 12.77
N ASN A 353 26.65 -19.41 13.23
CA ASN A 353 26.07 -19.23 14.56
C ASN A 353 24.70 -19.93 14.69
N SER A 354 24.00 -20.08 13.56
CA SER A 354 22.77 -20.85 13.40
C SER A 354 22.88 -22.34 13.80
N GLY A 355 24.02 -22.98 13.56
CA GLY A 355 24.20 -24.43 13.74
C GLY A 355 24.40 -24.93 15.17
N ASN A 356 24.50 -24.04 16.17
CA ASN A 356 24.97 -24.41 17.53
C ASN A 356 23.88 -24.38 18.63
N GLY A 357 22.61 -24.35 18.29
CA GLY A 357 21.52 -24.50 19.26
C GLY A 357 20.16 -24.69 18.59
N ASN A 358 19.27 -25.46 19.24
CA ASN A 358 17.94 -25.91 18.77
C ASN A 358 16.92 -24.80 18.39
N SER A 359 17.36 -23.55 18.21
CA SER A 359 16.57 -22.37 17.87
C SER A 359 17.29 -21.40 16.90
N GLY A 360 18.49 -21.74 16.40
CA GLY A 360 19.41 -20.81 15.76
C GLY A 360 19.12 -20.39 14.31
N ASN A 361 18.23 -21.08 13.58
CA ASN A 361 17.88 -20.74 12.19
C ASN A 361 16.54 -19.99 12.06
N LYS A 362 15.78 -19.83 13.14
CA LYS A 362 14.43 -19.26 13.02
C LYS A 362 14.46 -17.74 12.92
N GLY A 363 14.08 -17.21 11.76
CA GLY A 363 13.85 -15.78 11.58
C GLY A 363 15.07 -14.93 11.24
N VAL A 364 16.23 -15.51 10.89
CA VAL A 364 17.42 -14.73 10.44
C VAL A 364 17.08 -13.87 9.22
N VAL A 365 16.33 -14.43 8.25
CA VAL A 365 15.87 -13.69 7.06
C VAL A 365 14.94 -12.53 7.48
N VAL A 366 14.11 -12.73 8.49
CA VAL A 366 13.22 -11.71 9.07
C VAL A 366 14.03 -10.59 9.73
N GLU A 367 15.10 -10.93 10.46
CA GLU A 367 16.00 -9.95 11.07
C GLU A 367 16.67 -9.08 10.01
N LEU A 368 17.23 -9.67 8.94
CA LEU A 368 17.81 -8.91 7.82
C LEU A 368 16.78 -8.00 7.13
N CYS A 369 15.54 -8.49 7.00
CA CYS A 369 14.44 -7.74 6.41
C CYS A 369 14.07 -6.47 7.21
N VAL A 370 14.16 -6.53 8.53
CA VAL A 370 13.73 -5.44 9.43
C VAL A 370 14.89 -4.59 9.95
N SER A 371 16.12 -5.07 9.79
CA SER A 371 17.35 -4.41 10.24
C SER A 371 17.50 -2.99 9.70
N ASP A 372 18.01 -2.10 10.54
CA ASP A 372 18.40 -0.73 10.21
C ASP A 372 19.88 -0.62 9.81
N LEU A 373 20.62 -1.73 9.87
CA LEU A 373 22.01 -1.80 9.48
C LEU A 373 22.13 -1.81 7.95
N SER A 374 22.99 -0.94 7.41
CA SER A 374 23.15 -0.74 5.97
C SER A 374 23.61 -2.00 5.22
N TYR A 375 24.50 -2.80 5.85
CA TYR A 375 24.98 -4.06 5.30
C TYR A 375 23.88 -5.13 5.27
N ASP A 376 23.04 -5.22 6.31
CA ASP A 376 21.90 -6.16 6.34
C ASP A 376 20.85 -5.77 5.31
N THR A 377 20.60 -4.46 5.14
CA THR A 377 19.70 -3.95 4.09
C THR A 377 20.23 -4.26 2.69
N THR A 378 21.53 -4.14 2.46
CA THR A 378 22.15 -4.47 1.17
C THR A 378 22.04 -5.97 0.90
N LEU A 379 22.29 -6.82 1.91
CA LEU A 379 22.09 -8.26 1.82
C LEU A 379 20.64 -8.62 1.53
N TRP A 380 19.68 -8.02 2.23
CA TRP A 380 18.25 -8.21 1.99
C TRP A 380 17.89 -8.00 0.52
N PHE A 381 18.35 -6.90 -0.09
CA PHE A 381 18.05 -6.64 -1.51
C PHE A 381 18.73 -7.62 -2.48
N LYS A 382 19.85 -8.23 -2.10
CA LYS A 382 20.47 -9.32 -2.88
C LYS A 382 19.74 -10.66 -2.73
N LEU A 383 19.15 -10.90 -1.56
CA LEU A 383 18.32 -12.08 -1.27
C LEU A 383 16.94 -12.01 -1.90
N PHE A 384 16.41 -10.79 -2.04
CA PHE A 384 15.05 -10.53 -2.48
C PHE A 384 14.66 -11.27 -3.78
N PRO A 385 15.42 -11.26 -4.89
CA PRO A 385 15.04 -12.00 -6.10
C PRO A 385 14.90 -13.52 -5.86
N ASN A 386 15.77 -14.10 -5.02
CA ASN A 386 15.72 -15.52 -4.71
C ASN A 386 14.53 -15.86 -3.81
N LEU A 387 14.25 -15.03 -2.81
CA LEU A 387 13.06 -15.13 -1.97
C LEU A 387 11.78 -15.11 -2.82
N ILE A 388 11.66 -14.18 -3.77
CA ILE A 388 10.49 -14.08 -4.64
C ILE A 388 10.35 -15.32 -5.54
N ARG A 389 11.46 -15.90 -6.02
CA ARG A 389 11.43 -17.16 -6.77
C ARG A 389 10.88 -18.31 -5.95
N ILE A 390 11.38 -18.49 -4.72
CA ILE A 390 10.91 -19.53 -3.79
C ILE A 390 9.43 -19.30 -3.46
N ALA A 391 9.02 -18.04 -3.22
CA ALA A 391 7.63 -17.69 -2.98
C ALA A 391 6.72 -17.98 -4.18
N ALA A 392 7.21 -17.79 -5.41
CA ALA A 392 6.45 -18.10 -6.62
C ALA A 392 6.20 -19.60 -6.79
N GLU A 393 7.14 -20.43 -6.32
CA GLU A 393 7.03 -21.89 -6.34
C GLU A 393 6.14 -22.41 -5.20
N LYS A 394 6.36 -21.94 -3.97
CA LYS A 394 5.68 -22.44 -2.76
C LYS A 394 4.33 -21.77 -2.48
N CYS A 395 4.15 -20.51 -2.87
CA CYS A 395 2.95 -19.70 -2.61
C CYS A 395 2.41 -19.03 -3.91
N PRO A 396 2.11 -19.80 -4.98
CA PRO A 396 1.83 -19.25 -6.31
C PRO A 396 0.60 -18.34 -6.37
N PHE A 397 -0.43 -18.62 -5.56
CA PHE A 397 -1.66 -17.80 -5.51
C PHE A 397 -1.40 -16.42 -4.90
N THR A 398 -0.74 -16.37 -3.74
CA THR A 398 -0.30 -15.15 -3.06
C THR A 398 0.59 -14.29 -3.98
N VAL A 399 1.52 -14.93 -4.69
CA VAL A 399 2.38 -14.25 -5.66
C VAL A 399 1.60 -13.72 -6.86
N ALA A 400 0.60 -14.44 -7.37
CA ALA A 400 -0.22 -13.98 -8.49
C ALA A 400 -1.00 -12.70 -8.14
N ILE A 401 -1.67 -12.65 -6.99
CA ILE A 401 -2.38 -11.46 -6.51
C ILE A 401 -1.40 -10.29 -6.31
N CYS A 402 -0.28 -10.54 -5.63
CA CYS A 402 0.72 -9.50 -5.40
C CYS A 402 1.33 -8.97 -6.70
N ARG A 403 1.52 -9.84 -7.72
CA ARG A 403 2.04 -9.45 -9.03
C ARG A 403 1.15 -8.42 -9.71
N ASP A 404 -0.17 -8.56 -9.62
CA ASP A 404 -1.08 -7.60 -10.24
C ASP A 404 -0.93 -6.21 -9.59
N LEU A 405 -0.90 -6.14 -8.25
CA LEU A 405 -0.65 -4.91 -7.50
C LEU A 405 0.71 -4.26 -7.83
N VAL A 406 1.76 -5.08 -7.94
CA VAL A 406 3.12 -4.63 -8.27
C VAL A 406 3.21 -4.11 -9.71
N CYS A 407 2.59 -4.79 -10.66
CA CYS A 407 2.57 -4.40 -12.07
C CYS A 407 1.83 -3.07 -12.27
N ASP A 408 0.69 -2.88 -11.62
CA ASP A 408 -0.05 -1.62 -11.66
C ASP A 408 0.78 -0.46 -11.11
N ARG A 409 1.45 -0.66 -9.98
CA ARG A 409 2.37 0.35 -9.42
C ARG A 409 3.56 0.64 -10.30
N THR A 410 4.13 -0.39 -10.91
CA THR A 410 5.25 -0.25 -11.85
C THR A 410 4.87 0.66 -13.02
N LEU A 411 3.66 0.48 -13.57
CA LEU A 411 3.15 1.31 -14.67
C LEU A 411 2.87 2.75 -14.24
N GLN A 412 2.32 2.96 -13.05
CA GLN A 412 2.09 4.30 -12.51
C GLN A 412 3.40 5.06 -12.30
N MET A 413 4.42 4.40 -11.75
CA MET A 413 5.74 4.99 -11.50
C MET A 413 6.53 5.24 -12.79
N TYR A 414 6.15 4.61 -13.92
CA TYR A 414 6.90 4.71 -15.18
C TYR A 414 7.08 6.15 -15.67
N LYS A 415 6.02 6.97 -15.66
CA LYS A 415 6.09 8.34 -16.17
C LYS A 415 7.05 9.23 -15.35
N PRO A 416 6.95 9.28 -14.01
CA PRO A 416 7.97 9.94 -13.17
C PRO A 416 9.40 9.42 -13.41
N ILE A 417 9.58 8.11 -13.56
CA ILE A 417 10.90 7.51 -13.80
C ILE A 417 11.50 7.94 -15.14
N VAL A 418 10.70 8.00 -16.21
CA VAL A 418 11.15 8.49 -17.53
C VAL A 418 11.65 9.94 -17.46
N ILE A 419 11.01 10.78 -16.63
CA ILE A 419 11.46 12.16 -16.39
C ILE A 419 12.83 12.14 -15.68
N LEU A 420 12.99 11.32 -14.64
CA LEU A 420 14.27 11.16 -13.93
C LEU A 420 15.39 10.54 -14.77
N ALA A 421 15.05 9.74 -15.77
CA ALA A 421 16.01 9.07 -16.65
C ALA A 421 16.78 10.08 -17.55
N GLU A 422 16.16 11.21 -17.88
CA GLU A 422 16.71 12.25 -18.76
C GLU A 422 16.49 13.66 -18.18
N PRO A 423 17.19 14.04 -17.09
CA PRO A 423 16.98 15.32 -16.40
C PRO A 423 17.19 16.54 -17.31
N SER A 424 18.10 16.43 -18.28
CA SER A 424 18.43 17.50 -19.23
C SER A 424 17.36 17.74 -20.31
N ARG A 425 16.51 16.74 -20.60
CA ARG A 425 15.39 16.90 -21.56
C ARG A 425 14.19 17.58 -20.93
N PHE A 426 14.08 17.54 -19.60
CA PHE A 426 12.99 18.14 -18.84
C PHE A 426 13.51 19.10 -17.75
N PRO A 427 14.23 20.20 -18.10
CA PRO A 427 14.81 21.10 -17.10
C PRO A 427 13.77 21.73 -16.16
N HIS A 428 12.58 22.03 -16.69
CA HIS A 428 11.48 22.66 -15.97
C HIS A 428 10.69 21.68 -15.07
N ALA A 429 11.03 20.38 -15.08
CA ALA A 429 10.45 19.40 -14.15
C ALA A 429 11.25 19.26 -12.85
N SER A 430 12.44 19.88 -12.76
CA SER A 430 13.34 19.80 -11.61
C SER A 430 13.57 21.14 -10.89
N GLY A 431 12.84 22.20 -11.27
CA GLY A 431 12.97 23.51 -10.65
C GLY A 431 11.83 24.42 -11.05
N ALA A 432 11.10 24.92 -10.06
CA ALA A 432 10.00 25.86 -10.22
C ALA A 432 10.48 27.20 -10.79
N ASP A 433 9.77 27.70 -11.79
CA ASP A 433 9.80 29.11 -12.20
C ASP A 433 8.62 29.81 -11.50
N PRO A 434 8.82 30.84 -10.65
CA PRO A 434 7.81 31.33 -9.71
C PRO A 434 6.64 32.11 -10.34
N SER A 435 6.56 32.20 -11.66
CA SER A 435 5.58 33.08 -12.34
C SER A 435 4.60 32.39 -13.27
N SER A 436 4.76 31.10 -13.60
CA SER A 436 3.81 30.44 -14.51
C SER A 436 3.89 28.90 -14.49
N ALA A 437 3.11 28.24 -13.61
CA ALA A 437 2.86 26.80 -13.72
C ALA A 437 1.47 26.40 -13.20
N ARG A 438 0.47 26.40 -14.10
CA ARG A 438 -0.82 25.70 -13.91
C ARG A 438 -0.69 24.21 -14.28
N GLY A 439 0.26 23.51 -13.65
CA GLY A 439 0.38 22.04 -13.70
C GLY A 439 0.32 21.49 -12.28
N PRO A 440 -0.13 20.24 -12.07
CA PRO A 440 -0.17 19.66 -10.73
C PRO A 440 1.24 19.68 -10.15
N ALA A 441 1.40 20.37 -9.01
CA ALA A 441 2.65 20.39 -8.28
C ALA A 441 3.10 18.95 -8.03
N GLN A 442 4.26 18.56 -8.56
CA GLN A 442 4.89 17.34 -8.11
C GLN A 442 5.17 17.50 -6.62
N SER A 443 4.62 16.57 -5.83
CA SER A 443 4.84 16.56 -4.40
C SER A 443 6.35 16.60 -4.10
N PRO A 444 6.85 17.51 -3.25
CA PRO A 444 8.28 17.67 -2.95
C PRO A 444 8.94 16.48 -2.23
N ALA A 445 8.24 15.37 -2.01
CA ALA A 445 8.46 14.60 -0.78
C ALA A 445 9.07 13.19 -0.94
N ALA A 446 9.50 12.76 -2.14
CA ALA A 446 10.36 11.58 -2.27
C ALA A 446 11.67 11.93 -2.99
N HIS A 447 12.81 11.69 -2.35
CA HIS A 447 14.11 11.79 -3.01
C HIS A 447 14.11 10.96 -4.31
N PRO A 448 14.58 11.49 -5.46
CA PRO A 448 14.57 10.77 -6.73
C PRO A 448 15.17 9.35 -6.65
N GLU A 449 16.20 9.16 -5.83
CA GLU A 449 16.86 7.87 -5.62
C GLU A 449 15.95 6.85 -4.91
N VAL A 450 15.22 7.30 -3.89
CA VAL A 450 14.24 6.51 -3.13
C VAL A 450 13.12 6.03 -4.07
N MET A 451 12.67 6.88 -5.00
CA MET A 451 11.68 6.45 -5.99
C MET A 451 12.23 5.40 -6.98
N VAL A 452 13.48 5.57 -7.43
CA VAL A 452 14.13 4.62 -8.35
C VAL A 452 14.37 3.27 -7.69
N GLU A 453 14.85 3.24 -6.44
CA GLU A 453 15.05 1.98 -5.69
C GLU A 453 13.73 1.27 -5.40
N GLN A 454 12.66 2.00 -5.05
CA GLN A 454 11.33 1.37 -4.92
C GLN A 454 10.84 0.76 -6.24
N TRP A 455 11.01 1.48 -7.35
CA TRP A 455 10.61 1.00 -8.67
C TRP A 455 11.41 -0.24 -9.09
N LYS A 456 12.71 -0.27 -8.77
CA LYS A 456 13.59 -1.42 -9.00
C LYS A 456 13.10 -2.67 -8.28
N LEU A 457 12.67 -2.57 -7.01
CA LEU A 457 12.13 -3.72 -6.27
C LEU A 457 10.87 -4.30 -6.94
N TYR A 458 9.98 -3.42 -7.39
CA TYR A 458 8.78 -3.83 -8.15
C TYR A 458 9.13 -4.47 -9.49
N LEU A 459 10.12 -3.95 -10.22
CA LEU A 459 10.58 -4.55 -11.46
C LEU A 459 11.25 -5.91 -11.26
N ILE A 460 12.07 -6.07 -10.23
CA ILE A 460 12.67 -7.37 -9.86
C ILE A 460 11.55 -8.38 -9.60
N PHE A 461 10.54 -8.00 -8.82
CA PHE A 461 9.38 -8.85 -8.55
C PHE A 461 8.64 -9.21 -9.84
N ALA A 462 8.36 -8.26 -10.71
CA ALA A 462 7.66 -8.51 -11.98
C ALA A 462 8.49 -9.45 -12.89
N CYS A 463 9.78 -9.20 -13.07
CA CYS A 463 10.65 -10.03 -13.90
C CYS A 463 10.85 -11.45 -13.33
N THR A 464 10.82 -11.62 -12.01
CA THR A 464 10.90 -12.96 -11.39
C THR A 464 9.59 -13.74 -11.48
N THR A 465 8.42 -13.08 -11.53
CA THR A 465 7.11 -13.74 -11.34
C THR A 465 6.18 -13.72 -12.55
N LEU A 466 6.47 -12.94 -13.61
CA LEU A 466 5.65 -12.90 -14.82
C LEU A 466 5.66 -14.26 -15.52
N ALA A 467 4.47 -14.77 -15.83
CA ALA A 467 4.31 -16.04 -16.54
C ALA A 467 3.83 -15.86 -18.00
N ASP A 468 3.17 -14.74 -18.34
CA ASP A 468 2.71 -14.48 -19.70
C ASP A 468 3.81 -13.83 -20.56
N PRO A 469 4.42 -14.56 -21.53
CA PRO A 469 5.42 -14.00 -22.43
C PRO A 469 4.85 -12.93 -23.38
N GLY A 470 3.53 -12.88 -23.59
CA GLY A 470 2.87 -12.05 -24.59
C GLY A 470 3.02 -12.56 -26.03
N LYS A 471 2.12 -12.11 -26.93
CA LYS A 471 2.10 -12.56 -28.34
C LYS A 471 3.43 -12.26 -29.05
N SER A 472 4.03 -13.27 -29.68
CA SER A 472 5.28 -13.11 -30.45
C SER A 472 5.03 -12.39 -31.78
N PRO A 473 5.92 -11.46 -32.19
CA PRO A 473 5.83 -10.83 -33.51
C PRO A 473 6.05 -11.83 -34.66
N TYR A 474 6.69 -12.98 -34.40
CA TYR A 474 7.01 -13.98 -35.43
C TYR A 474 5.89 -14.99 -35.71
N THR A 475 4.86 -15.07 -34.86
CA THR A 475 3.72 -16.00 -35.03
C THR A 475 2.44 -15.30 -35.49
N ALA A 476 2.51 -14.02 -35.88
CA ALA A 476 1.39 -13.25 -36.41
C ALA A 476 1.11 -13.60 -37.89
N THR A 477 0.85 -14.87 -38.18
CA THR A 477 0.34 -15.34 -39.47
C THR A 477 -0.86 -16.25 -39.24
N GLY A 478 -2.07 -15.74 -39.54
CA GLY A 478 -3.28 -16.55 -39.70
C GLY A 478 -4.30 -16.46 -38.56
N SER A 479 -5.51 -16.03 -38.91
CA SER A 479 -6.79 -16.19 -38.21
C SER A 479 -6.96 -15.58 -36.81
N ASP A 480 -7.17 -14.27 -36.73
CA ASP A 480 -8.01 -13.67 -35.68
C ASP A 480 -8.50 -12.27 -36.09
N ALA A 481 -9.30 -12.21 -37.16
CA ALA A 481 -9.94 -10.97 -37.64
C ALA A 481 -11.30 -10.69 -36.97
N HIS A 482 -11.76 -11.51 -36.01
CA HIS A 482 -13.06 -11.33 -35.37
C HIS A 482 -13.03 -11.61 -33.86
N SER A 483 -12.34 -10.75 -33.10
CA SER A 483 -12.73 -10.53 -31.70
C SER A 483 -13.38 -9.16 -31.58
N ARG A 484 -14.65 -9.17 -31.18
CA ARG A 484 -15.49 -7.97 -31.05
C ARG A 484 -14.82 -7.00 -30.07
N LYS A 485 -14.68 -5.74 -30.52
CA LYS A 485 -14.32 -4.59 -29.70
C LYS A 485 -15.34 -4.45 -28.56
N ASN A 486 -15.09 -5.10 -27.43
CA ASN A 486 -15.78 -4.76 -26.20
C ASN A 486 -15.14 -3.51 -25.60
N SER A 487 -16.01 -2.65 -25.12
CA SER A 487 -15.80 -1.28 -24.65
C SER A 487 -14.60 -1.11 -23.72
N LYS A 488 -13.86 -0.01 -23.95
CA LYS A 488 -12.86 0.54 -23.05
C LYS A 488 -13.45 0.76 -21.65
N THR A 489 -13.06 -0.07 -20.70
CA THR A 489 -12.87 0.33 -19.31
C THR A 489 -11.38 0.46 -19.08
N SER A 490 -10.94 1.63 -18.65
CA SER A 490 -9.55 1.95 -18.31
C SER A 490 -9.16 1.25 -17.00
N GLY A 491 -8.93 -0.07 -17.06
CA GLY A 491 -8.57 -0.85 -15.87
C GLY A 491 -7.99 -2.24 -16.10
N ASP A 492 -8.01 -2.78 -17.32
CA ASP A 492 -7.54 -4.15 -17.55
C ASP A 492 -6.50 -4.22 -18.69
N ARG A 493 -5.29 -3.73 -18.40
CA ARG A 493 -4.11 -4.02 -19.24
C ARG A 493 -3.22 -4.97 -18.47
N MET A 494 -3.54 -6.26 -18.49
CA MET A 494 -2.63 -7.30 -18.00
C MET A 494 -1.23 -7.06 -18.57
N VAL A 495 -0.25 -6.83 -17.69
CA VAL A 495 1.13 -6.55 -18.08
C VAL A 495 1.78 -7.84 -18.54
N THR A 496 1.97 -7.99 -19.86
CA THR A 496 2.76 -9.10 -20.41
C THR A 496 4.26 -8.79 -20.32
N ALA A 497 5.10 -9.83 -20.31
CA ALA A 497 6.56 -9.66 -20.32
C ALA A 497 7.03 -8.80 -21.50
N ARG A 498 6.46 -9.03 -22.69
CA ARG A 498 6.79 -8.26 -23.89
C ARG A 498 6.47 -6.77 -23.75
N THR A 499 5.29 -6.45 -23.21
CA THR A 499 4.93 -5.04 -22.96
C THR A 499 5.83 -4.39 -21.93
N LEU A 500 6.21 -5.11 -20.87
CA LEU A 500 7.15 -4.61 -19.87
C LEU A 500 8.52 -4.32 -20.49
N PHE A 501 9.10 -5.26 -21.23
CA PHE A 501 10.41 -5.06 -21.85
C PHE A 501 10.43 -3.89 -22.85
N LYS A 502 9.35 -3.65 -23.59
CA LYS A 502 9.24 -2.47 -24.46
C LYS A 502 9.31 -1.14 -23.70
N TYR A 503 8.80 -1.08 -22.47
CA TYR A 503 8.95 0.10 -21.61
C TYR A 503 10.36 0.25 -21.04
N LEU A 504 11.02 -0.87 -20.73
CA LEU A 504 12.34 -0.90 -20.08
C LEU A 504 13.51 -0.68 -21.04
N ILE A 505 13.48 -1.26 -22.25
CA ILE A 505 14.58 -1.20 -23.22
C ILE A 505 15.05 0.23 -23.52
N PRO A 506 14.17 1.23 -23.74
CA PRO A 506 14.61 2.61 -23.95
C PRO A 506 15.45 3.18 -22.78
N LEU A 507 15.17 2.74 -21.55
CA LEU A 507 15.82 3.22 -20.33
C LEU A 507 17.23 2.66 -20.13
N LEU A 508 17.60 1.57 -20.82
CA LEU A 508 18.99 1.07 -20.86
C LEU A 508 19.98 2.10 -21.45
N SER A 509 19.47 3.05 -22.24
CA SER A 509 20.28 4.13 -22.83
C SER A 509 20.20 5.46 -22.06
N SER A 510 19.56 5.47 -20.89
CA SER A 510 19.31 6.69 -20.12
C SER A 510 20.59 7.32 -19.57
N SER A 511 20.57 8.64 -19.35
CA SER A 511 21.74 9.35 -18.78
C SER A 511 21.98 9.03 -17.30
N THR A 512 20.93 8.71 -16.55
CA THR A 512 20.96 8.48 -15.10
C THR A 512 21.38 7.04 -14.80
N SER A 513 22.47 6.83 -14.05
CA SER A 513 23.00 5.49 -13.76
C SER A 513 22.05 4.64 -12.92
N SER A 514 21.46 5.21 -11.85
CA SER A 514 20.55 4.46 -10.97
C SER A 514 19.35 3.87 -11.72
N VAL A 515 18.81 4.60 -12.71
CA VAL A 515 17.72 4.10 -13.57
C VAL A 515 18.22 2.96 -14.47
N ARG A 516 19.40 3.09 -15.08
CA ARG A 516 19.99 2.00 -15.89
C ARG A 516 20.23 0.75 -15.03
N ASP A 517 20.88 0.92 -13.88
CA ASP A 517 21.21 -0.16 -12.95
C ASP A 517 19.93 -0.88 -12.47
N ALA A 518 18.88 -0.11 -12.15
CA ALA A 518 17.57 -0.67 -11.80
C ALA A 518 16.99 -1.54 -12.91
N VAL A 519 16.99 -1.05 -14.15
CA VAL A 519 16.47 -1.81 -15.31
C VAL A 519 17.30 -3.07 -15.55
N VAL A 520 18.63 -2.97 -15.53
CA VAL A 520 19.53 -4.09 -15.81
C VAL A 520 19.40 -5.19 -14.76
N VAL A 521 19.44 -4.85 -13.48
CA VAL A 521 19.27 -5.82 -12.38
C VAL A 521 17.92 -6.51 -12.46
N SER A 522 16.86 -5.77 -12.79
CA SER A 522 15.51 -6.33 -12.92
C SER A 522 15.39 -7.28 -14.12
N MET A 523 15.87 -6.88 -15.30
CA MET A 523 15.91 -7.75 -16.48
C MET A 523 16.81 -8.97 -16.26
N GLY A 524 17.89 -8.84 -15.48
CA GLY A 524 18.75 -9.94 -15.05
C GLY A 524 18.07 -10.91 -14.08
N SER A 525 16.98 -10.50 -13.43
CA SER A 525 16.17 -11.33 -12.54
C SER A 525 15.00 -12.02 -13.28
N ALA A 526 14.96 -11.95 -14.62
CA ALA A 526 13.96 -12.64 -15.43
C ALA A 526 13.90 -14.14 -15.10
N ASN A 527 12.70 -14.71 -15.04
CA ASN A 527 12.53 -16.16 -14.95
C ASN A 527 12.65 -16.85 -16.32
N ILE A 528 12.74 -18.18 -16.31
CA ILE A 528 12.91 -19.00 -17.52
C ILE A 528 11.75 -18.85 -18.51
N HIS A 529 10.52 -18.69 -18.03
CA HIS A 529 9.31 -18.61 -18.88
C HIS A 529 9.30 -17.36 -19.76
N ILE A 530 9.90 -16.25 -19.31
CA ILE A 530 9.96 -14.99 -20.05
C ILE A 530 11.34 -14.75 -20.69
N TYR A 531 12.31 -15.63 -20.46
CA TYR A 531 13.68 -15.48 -20.95
C TYR A 531 13.76 -15.41 -22.48
N ARG A 532 13.00 -16.26 -23.18
CA ARG A 532 12.91 -16.20 -24.65
C ARG A 532 12.41 -14.83 -25.13
N THR A 533 11.33 -14.32 -24.54
CA THR A 533 10.76 -13.00 -24.87
C THR A 533 11.77 -11.89 -24.63
N LEU A 534 12.54 -11.95 -23.54
CA LEU A 534 13.62 -11.01 -23.25
C LEU A 534 14.65 -10.98 -24.39
N LEU A 535 15.12 -12.15 -24.82
CA LEU A 535 16.09 -12.24 -25.92
C LEU A 535 15.53 -11.70 -27.24
N GLU A 536 14.29 -12.05 -27.59
CA GLU A 536 13.62 -11.55 -28.81
C GLU A 536 13.53 -10.01 -28.83
N GLU A 537 13.14 -9.39 -27.72
CA GLU A 537 13.02 -7.92 -27.64
C GLU A 537 14.39 -7.22 -27.64
N LEU A 538 15.42 -7.84 -27.05
CA LEU A 538 16.79 -7.32 -27.09
C LEU A 538 17.46 -7.49 -28.46
N GLN A 539 17.09 -8.52 -29.22
CA GLN A 539 17.72 -8.86 -30.50
C GLN A 539 17.69 -7.69 -31.50
N GLY A 540 16.58 -6.94 -31.55
CA GLY A 540 16.46 -5.76 -32.41
C GLY A 540 17.46 -4.65 -32.05
N GLN A 541 17.71 -4.43 -30.74
CA GLN A 541 18.69 -3.45 -30.28
C GLN A 541 20.13 -3.91 -30.52
N VAL A 542 20.39 -5.21 -30.35
CA VAL A 542 21.69 -5.82 -30.65
C VAL A 542 22.07 -5.64 -32.12
N MET A 543 21.15 -5.92 -33.04
CA MET A 543 21.38 -5.72 -34.48
C MET A 543 21.71 -4.26 -34.78
N ARG A 544 20.97 -3.32 -34.19
CA ARG A 544 21.24 -1.89 -34.33
C ARG A 544 22.63 -1.50 -33.80
N CYS A 545 23.04 -2.01 -32.64
CA CYS A 545 24.39 -1.79 -32.09
C CYS A 545 25.49 -2.36 -33.01
N ASN A 546 25.25 -3.51 -33.63
CA ASN A 546 26.16 -4.14 -34.58
C ASN A 546 26.28 -3.34 -35.89
N ASP A 547 25.17 -2.87 -36.45
CA ASP A 547 25.17 -2.10 -37.69
C ASP A 547 25.89 -0.76 -37.52
N GLU A 548 25.73 -0.09 -36.38
CA GLU A 548 26.48 1.13 -36.06
C GLU A 548 27.97 0.86 -35.85
N ALA A 549 28.33 -0.26 -35.22
CA ALA A 549 29.73 -0.67 -35.10
C ALA A 549 30.36 -0.95 -36.47
N ARG A 550 29.63 -1.62 -37.37
CA ARG A 550 30.07 -1.87 -38.76
C ARG A 550 30.19 -0.57 -39.55
N ALA A 551 29.22 0.34 -39.44
CA ALA A 551 29.25 1.63 -40.12
C ALA A 551 30.47 2.46 -39.70
N ARG A 552 30.85 2.44 -38.41
CA ARG A 552 32.09 3.09 -37.93
C ARG A 552 33.37 2.54 -38.56
N ILE A 553 33.44 1.23 -38.81
CA ILE A 553 34.60 0.60 -39.46
C ILE A 553 34.72 1.06 -40.92
N HIS A 554 33.60 1.26 -41.60
CA HIS A 554 33.55 1.67 -43.02
C HIS A 554 33.70 3.18 -43.23
N GLN A 555 33.44 4.02 -42.21
CA GLN A 555 33.55 5.49 -42.26
C GLN A 555 34.91 6.03 -41.76
N ARG A 556 36.02 5.34 -42.05
CA ARG A 556 37.40 5.78 -41.71
C ARG A 556 37.89 6.97 -42.58
N THR A 557 37.09 8.02 -42.73
CA THR A 557 37.53 9.32 -43.30
C THR A 557 37.70 10.35 -42.18
N ASN A 558 38.63 11.30 -42.39
CA ASN A 558 39.29 12.21 -41.43
C ASN A 558 38.42 13.12 -40.53
N SER A 559 37.09 12.96 -40.51
CA SER A 559 36.23 13.65 -39.55
C SER A 559 35.90 12.70 -38.40
N SER A 560 36.39 12.97 -37.19
CA SER A 560 36.13 12.17 -35.99
C SER A 560 34.63 11.86 -35.88
N PRO A 561 34.18 10.60 -36.04
CA PRO A 561 32.78 10.28 -35.90
C PRO A 561 32.39 10.59 -34.45
N ARG A 562 31.45 11.52 -34.26
CA ARG A 562 30.93 11.88 -32.92
C ARG A 562 30.44 10.60 -32.25
N ARG A 563 31.18 10.17 -31.22
CA ARG A 563 30.91 8.96 -30.43
C ARG A 563 29.49 9.03 -29.87
N ASN A 564 28.64 8.10 -30.27
CA ASN A 564 27.25 8.04 -29.82
C ASN A 564 27.17 7.40 -28.42
N ARG A 565 27.34 8.24 -27.39
CA ARG A 565 27.39 7.80 -25.98
C ARG A 565 26.18 6.95 -25.57
N LYS A 566 24.97 7.24 -26.08
CA LYS A 566 23.76 6.48 -25.75
C LYS A 566 23.81 5.05 -26.28
N MET A 567 24.38 4.86 -27.47
CA MET A 567 24.51 3.55 -28.09
C MET A 567 25.63 2.73 -27.47
N ASP A 568 26.74 3.37 -27.07
CA ASP A 568 27.77 2.70 -26.27
C ASP A 568 27.22 2.24 -24.91
N LEU A 569 26.45 3.09 -24.20
CA LEU A 569 25.78 2.71 -22.96
C LEU A 569 24.82 1.54 -23.18
N LEU A 570 23.91 1.65 -24.16
CA LEU A 570 22.96 0.60 -24.50
C LEU A 570 23.66 -0.74 -24.74
N ARG A 571 24.76 -0.74 -25.49
CA ARG A 571 25.55 -1.93 -25.76
C ARG A 571 26.15 -2.53 -24.49
N THR A 572 26.73 -1.70 -23.62
CA THR A 572 27.26 -2.16 -22.33
C THR A 572 26.17 -2.75 -21.43
N GLU A 573 25.02 -2.08 -21.32
CA GLU A 573 23.93 -2.57 -20.45
C GLU A 573 23.31 -3.86 -20.99
N ILE A 574 23.16 -4.01 -22.32
CA ILE A 574 22.70 -5.27 -22.94
C ILE A 574 23.66 -6.42 -22.61
N ALA A 575 24.97 -6.20 -22.73
CA ALA A 575 25.97 -7.20 -22.36
C ALA A 575 25.88 -7.57 -20.87
N HIS A 576 25.58 -6.60 -20.00
CA HIS A 576 25.38 -6.83 -18.58
C HIS A 576 24.13 -7.68 -18.31
N VAL A 577 23.00 -7.41 -18.97
CA VAL A 577 21.79 -8.25 -18.88
C VAL A 577 22.11 -9.70 -19.28
N PHE A 578 22.80 -9.92 -20.41
CA PHE A 578 23.18 -11.29 -20.82
C PHE A 578 24.11 -11.99 -19.83
N LYS A 579 25.03 -11.25 -19.20
CA LYS A 579 25.87 -11.80 -18.13
C LYS A 579 25.03 -12.29 -16.97
N LEU A 580 24.06 -11.50 -16.51
CA LEU A 580 23.17 -11.85 -15.38
C LEU A 580 22.26 -13.04 -15.70
N THR A 581 21.77 -13.14 -16.95
CA THR A 581 20.91 -14.25 -17.38
C THR A 581 21.68 -15.47 -17.92
N SER A 582 23.02 -15.45 -17.87
CA SER A 582 23.86 -16.52 -18.44
C SER A 582 23.67 -17.88 -17.75
N HIS A 583 23.20 -17.89 -16.51
CA HIS A 583 22.92 -19.11 -15.76
C HIS A 583 21.88 -20.02 -16.44
N PHE A 584 20.97 -19.46 -17.25
CA PHE A 584 20.01 -20.23 -18.04
C PHE A 584 20.66 -21.14 -19.08
N LEU A 585 21.92 -20.91 -19.46
CA LEU A 585 22.66 -21.80 -20.36
C LEU A 585 22.93 -23.18 -19.76
N LYS A 586 22.72 -23.35 -18.45
CA LYS A 586 22.80 -24.66 -17.78
C LYS A 586 21.52 -25.49 -17.98
N GLU A 587 20.41 -24.87 -18.41
CA GLU A 587 19.11 -25.52 -18.54
C GLU A 587 18.97 -26.28 -19.87
N PRO A 588 18.56 -27.57 -19.86
CA PRO A 588 18.37 -28.38 -21.05
C PRO A 588 17.50 -27.71 -22.13
N GLU A 589 16.42 -27.06 -21.70
CA GLU A 589 15.47 -26.40 -22.60
C GLU A 589 16.10 -25.23 -23.39
N VAL A 590 17.19 -24.65 -22.87
CA VAL A 590 17.85 -23.49 -23.45
C VAL A 590 18.99 -23.90 -24.36
N TYR A 591 19.93 -24.74 -23.90
CA TYR A 591 21.10 -25.09 -24.72
C TYR A 591 20.78 -26.10 -25.83
N GLN A 592 19.68 -26.84 -25.74
CA GLN A 592 19.23 -27.72 -26.83
C GLN A 592 18.51 -26.96 -27.95
N ALA A 593 18.09 -25.71 -27.69
CA ALA A 593 17.35 -24.91 -28.66
C ALA A 593 18.28 -23.95 -29.43
N ASP A 594 18.34 -24.13 -30.76
CA ASP A 594 19.19 -23.36 -31.68
C ASP A 594 18.98 -21.84 -31.58
N PHE A 595 17.75 -21.41 -31.26
CA PHE A 595 17.41 -20.00 -31.12
C PHE A 595 18.29 -19.27 -30.09
N PHE A 596 18.47 -19.86 -28.90
CA PHE A 596 19.19 -19.21 -27.80
C PHE A 596 20.68 -19.13 -28.12
N LEU A 597 21.27 -20.22 -28.59
CA LEU A 597 22.69 -20.27 -28.97
C LEU A 597 22.99 -19.33 -30.15
N GLY A 598 22.14 -19.30 -31.18
CA GLY A 598 22.28 -18.39 -32.33
C GLY A 598 22.19 -16.92 -31.93
N THR A 599 21.24 -16.57 -31.06
CA THR A 599 21.05 -15.21 -30.57
C THR A 599 22.26 -14.77 -29.73
N LEU A 600 22.70 -15.59 -28.78
CA LEU A 600 23.83 -15.27 -27.92
C LEU A 600 25.15 -15.22 -28.70
N THR A 601 25.36 -16.10 -29.68
CA THR A 601 26.56 -16.05 -30.53
C THR A 601 26.60 -14.77 -31.38
N THR A 602 25.44 -14.30 -31.87
CA THR A 602 25.35 -13.03 -32.59
C THR A 602 25.69 -11.84 -31.69
N THR A 603 25.37 -11.95 -30.39
CA THR A 603 25.69 -10.93 -29.40
C THR A 603 27.16 -10.95 -28.95
N LEU A 604 27.80 -12.12 -28.86
CA LEU A 604 29.23 -12.24 -28.52
C LEU A 604 30.16 -11.73 -29.63
N LYS A 605 29.67 -11.66 -30.86
CA LYS A 605 30.36 -11.06 -32.01
C LYS A 605 30.25 -9.52 -32.03
N MET A 606 29.53 -8.91 -31.09
CA MET A 606 29.59 -7.46 -30.85
C MET A 606 30.99 -7.14 -30.38
#